data_AF-A0A7Y3BEP7-F1
#
_entry.id   AF-A0A7Y3BEP7-F1
#
_cell.length_a   1.000
_cell.length_b   1.000
_cell.length_c   1.000
_cell.angle_alpha   90.00
_cell.angle_beta   90.00
_cell.angle_gamma   90.00
#
_symmetry.space_group_name_H-M   'P 1'
#
loop_
_entity.id
_entity.type
_entity.pdbx_description
1 polymer ?
#
loop_
_entity_poly.entity_id
_entity_poly.type
_entity_poly.pdbx_seq_one_letter_code
_entity_poly.pdbx_strand_id
1 'polypeptide(L)'
;MQFNTEYDLLDIEITELIVAGWTGRDAAAVQHHIDELAEIGVAPPSMVPLFYRVSKALLTTDASIEVLGKTSSGEAEPLIIKHDGKLWLGLGSD
;
A
#
# COMPACT_ATOMS: atom_id res chain seq x y z
N MET A 1 -4.87 -8.40 -15.04
CA MET A 1 -4.49 -6.98 -14.91
C MET A 1 -3.12 -6.83 -15.53
N GLN A 2 -2.95 -5.83 -16.39
CA GLN A 2 -1.74 -5.71 -17.19
C GLN A 2 -0.71 -4.79 -16.51
N PHE A 3 0.50 -5.30 -16.35
CA PHE A 3 1.65 -4.57 -15.78
C PHE A 3 2.76 -4.47 -16.80
N ASN A 4 3.26 -3.26 -17.02
CA ASN A 4 4.45 -3.05 -17.85
C ASN A 4 5.69 -3.40 -17.01
N THR A 5 6.54 -4.28 -17.54
CA THR A 5 7.85 -4.59 -16.95
C THR A 5 8.97 -4.18 -17.90
N GLU A 6 10.22 -4.30 -17.44
CA GLU A 6 11.39 -4.04 -18.27
C GLU A 6 11.54 -5.03 -19.44
N TYR A 7 10.88 -6.20 -19.37
CA TYR A 7 10.96 -7.25 -20.38
C TYR A 7 9.75 -7.23 -21.30
N ASP A 8 8.55 -7.28 -20.72
CA ASP A 8 7.29 -7.47 -21.44
C ASP A 8 6.09 -6.96 -20.62
N LEU A 9 4.91 -6.98 -21.25
CA LEU A 9 3.63 -6.82 -20.58
C LEU A 9 3.26 -8.13 -19.85
N LEU A 10 2.99 -8.07 -18.55
CA LEU A 10 2.48 -9.19 -17.77
C LEU A 10 0.99 -9.05 -17.53
N ASP A 11 0.21 -10.06 -17.90
CA ASP A 11 -1.20 -10.13 -17.50
C ASP A 11 -1.35 -11.05 -16.27
N ILE A 12 -1.67 -10.43 -15.15
CA ILE A 12 -1.72 -11.09 -13.83
C ILE A 12 -3.14 -11.04 -13.28
N GLU A 13 -3.71 -12.19 -12.94
CA GLU A 13 -4.94 -12.24 -12.17
C GLU A 13 -4.64 -11.91 -10.69
N ILE A 14 -5.22 -10.82 -10.20
CA ILE A 14 -5.12 -10.44 -8.78
C ILE A 14 -6.24 -11.12 -8.00
N THR A 15 -5.87 -11.87 -6.98
CA THR A 15 -6.79 -12.62 -6.11
C THR A 15 -6.85 -12.03 -4.71
N GLU A 16 -5.78 -11.41 -4.24
CA GLU A 16 -5.66 -10.80 -2.92
C GLU A 16 -4.99 -9.42 -3.03
N LEU A 17 -5.46 -8.47 -2.22
CA LEU A 17 -4.85 -7.16 -2.08
C LEU A 17 -4.65 -6.86 -0.59
N ILE A 18 -3.44 -6.44 -0.24
CA ILE A 18 -3.04 -6.17 1.14
C ILE A 18 -2.29 -4.84 1.16
N VAL A 19 -2.70 -3.93 2.05
CA VAL A 19 -1.96 -2.71 2.37
C VAL A 19 -1.16 -2.96 3.65
N ALA A 20 0.10 -2.54 3.65
CA ALA A 20 1.01 -2.72 4.78
C ALA A 20 1.32 -1.35 5.42
N GLY A 21 0.49 -0.97 6.39
CA GLY A 21 0.66 0.28 7.13
C GLY A 21 1.72 0.18 8.23
N TRP A 22 2.22 1.34 8.64
CA TRP A 22 3.24 1.46 9.69
C TRP A 22 4.49 0.64 9.40
N THR A 23 4.81 0.46 8.12
CA THR A 23 6.04 -0.20 7.71
C THR A 23 7.21 0.77 7.87
N GLY A 24 8.39 0.23 8.18
CA GLY A 24 9.58 1.05 8.32
C GLY A 24 10.80 0.19 8.53
N ARG A 25 11.92 0.58 7.91
CA ARG A 25 13.21 -0.07 8.15
C ARG A 25 13.73 0.24 9.56
N ASP A 26 13.44 1.43 10.05
CA ASP A 26 13.87 1.92 11.36
C ASP A 26 12.69 1.89 12.34
N ALA A 27 12.72 0.93 13.27
CA ALA A 27 11.70 0.78 14.27
C ALA A 27 11.61 1.98 15.23
N ALA A 28 12.72 2.67 15.49
CA ALA A 28 12.73 3.85 16.35
C ALA A 28 12.04 5.04 15.66
N ALA A 29 12.25 5.21 14.36
CA ALA A 29 11.56 6.23 13.57
C ALA A 29 10.04 5.98 13.51
N VAL A 30 9.63 4.71 13.33
CA VAL A 30 8.19 4.35 13.36
C VAL A 30 7.60 4.63 14.75
N GLN A 31 8.30 4.25 15.82
CA GLN A 31 7.83 4.52 17.18
C GLN A 31 7.72 6.02 17.47
N HIS A 32 8.72 6.82 17.07
CA HIS A 32 8.68 8.27 17.21
C HIS A 32 7.44 8.86 16.52
N HIS A 33 7.12 8.40 15.31
CA HIS A 33 5.94 8.87 14.59
C HIS A 33 4.63 8.47 15.28
N ILE A 34 4.56 7.27 15.87
CA ILE A 34 3.43 6.84 16.70
C ILE A 34 3.27 7.78 17.91
N ASP A 35 4.37 8.13 18.59
CA ASP A 35 4.36 9.00 19.76
C ASP A 35 3.91 10.43 19.39
N GLU A 36 4.42 11.00 18.28
CA GLU A 36 3.97 12.30 17.75
C GLU A 36 2.46 12.35 17.47
N LEU A 37 1.92 11.28 16.88
CA LEU A 37 0.49 11.17 16.60
C LEU A 37 -0.35 10.99 17.87
N ALA A 38 0.17 10.28 18.86
CA ALA A 38 -0.47 10.12 20.15
C ALA A 38 -0.61 11.47 20.91
N GLU A 39 0.37 12.37 20.79
CA GLU A 39 0.31 13.71 21.39
C GLU A 39 -0.87 14.55 20.88
N ILE A 40 -1.32 14.34 19.63
CA ILE A 40 -2.49 14.99 19.04
C ILE A 40 -3.78 14.17 19.18
N GLY A 41 -3.76 13.08 19.95
CA GLY A 41 -4.93 12.25 20.27
C GLY A 41 -5.27 11.18 19.25
N VAL A 42 -4.37 10.85 18.33
CA VAL A 42 -4.55 9.73 17.40
C VAL A 42 -4.17 8.42 18.11
N ALA A 43 -5.03 7.41 18.03
CA ALA A 43 -4.76 6.12 18.65
C ALA A 43 -3.60 5.38 17.94
N PRO A 44 -2.70 4.71 18.67
CA PRO A 44 -1.62 3.95 18.08
C PRO A 44 -2.16 2.71 17.32
N PRO A 45 -1.38 2.15 16.37
CA PRO A 45 -1.76 0.92 15.71
C PRO A 45 -1.77 -0.27 16.68
N SER A 46 -2.58 -1.29 16.39
CA SER A 46 -2.64 -2.51 17.21
C SER A 46 -1.41 -3.40 17.08
N MET A 47 -0.64 -3.24 15.99
CA MET A 47 0.59 -3.97 15.70
C MET A 47 1.44 -3.17 14.72
N VAL A 48 2.76 -3.35 14.77
CA VAL A 48 3.70 -2.75 13.82
C VAL A 48 4.55 -3.87 13.20
N PRO A 49 4.54 -4.05 11.86
CA PRO A 49 3.64 -3.43 10.88
C PRO A 49 2.19 -3.93 10.99
N LEU A 50 1.24 -3.18 10.42
CA LEU A 50 -0.18 -3.55 10.39
C LEU A 50 -0.63 -3.87 8.96
N PHE A 51 -1.16 -5.06 8.74
CA PHE A 51 -1.61 -5.50 7.42
C PHE A 51 -3.13 -5.47 7.29
N TYR A 52 -3.63 -4.73 6.30
CA TYR A 52 -5.04 -4.61 6.00
C TYR A 52 -5.36 -5.39 4.73
N ARG A 53 -6.19 -6.43 4.83
CA ARG A 53 -6.77 -7.07 3.64
C ARG A 53 -7.88 -6.18 3.12
N VAL A 54 -7.79 -5.80 1.86
CA VAL A 54 -8.78 -4.94 1.21
C VAL A 54 -9.37 -5.66 -0.01
N SER A 55 -10.49 -5.15 -0.52
CA SER A 55 -11.10 -5.72 -1.72
C SER A 55 -10.16 -5.53 -2.91
N LYS A 56 -9.92 -6.61 -3.67
CA LYS A 56 -9.17 -6.53 -4.93
C LYS A 56 -9.79 -5.57 -5.96
N ALA A 57 -11.07 -5.23 -5.82
CA ALA A 57 -11.76 -4.27 -6.67
C ALA A 57 -11.28 -2.83 -6.48
N LEU A 58 -10.53 -2.54 -5.40
CA LEU A 58 -9.91 -1.24 -5.17
C LEU A 58 -8.61 -1.05 -5.97
N LEU A 59 -8.02 -2.13 -6.49
CA LEU A 59 -6.85 -2.03 -7.35
C LEU A 59 -7.27 -1.57 -8.75
N THR A 60 -6.72 -0.45 -9.21
CA THR A 60 -6.95 0.05 -10.57
C THR A 60 -5.70 0.70 -11.14
N THR A 61 -5.66 0.78 -12.48
CA THR A 61 -4.69 1.56 -13.26
C THR A 61 -5.37 2.72 -14.01
N ASP A 62 -6.62 3.02 -13.66
CA ASP A 62 -7.37 4.11 -14.28
C ASP A 62 -6.72 5.46 -13.97
N ALA A 63 -6.87 6.41 -14.90
CA ALA A 63 -6.31 7.75 -14.76
C ALA A 63 -6.96 8.60 -13.65
N SER A 64 -8.10 8.14 -13.11
CA SER A 64 -8.86 8.83 -12.07
C SER A 64 -9.60 7.82 -11.20
N ILE A 65 -9.70 8.12 -9.90
CA ILE A 65 -10.49 7.36 -8.93
C ILE A 65 -11.53 8.26 -8.27
N GLU A 66 -12.56 7.64 -7.71
CA GLU A 66 -13.53 8.33 -6.86
C GLU A 66 -13.07 8.26 -5.39
N VAL A 67 -13.09 9.40 -4.70
CA VAL A 67 -12.72 9.51 -3.29
C VAL A 67 -13.83 10.20 -2.50
N LEU A 68 -13.86 9.95 -1.19
CA LEU A 68 -14.83 10.60 -0.32
C LEU A 68 -14.37 12.03 0.01
N GLY A 69 -15.11 13.02 -0.49
CA GLY A 69 -14.88 14.42 -0.14
C GLY A 69 -13.61 14.99 -0.79
N LYS A 70 -13.00 15.99 -0.12
CA LYS A 70 -11.89 16.79 -0.67
C LYS A 70 -10.56 16.62 0.05
N THR A 71 -10.51 15.76 1.06
CA THR A 71 -9.39 15.63 1.98
C THR A 71 -8.62 14.32 1.81
N SER A 72 -8.87 13.58 0.72
CA SER A 72 -8.06 12.42 0.38
C SER A 72 -6.65 12.89 0.01
N SER A 73 -5.66 12.12 0.45
CA SER A 73 -4.29 12.21 -0.03
C SER A 73 -3.96 10.87 -0.69
N GLY A 74 -3.14 10.89 -1.74
CA GLY A 74 -2.51 9.66 -2.22
C GLY A 74 -1.16 9.50 -1.56
N GLU A 75 -0.76 8.27 -1.26
CA GLU A 75 0.57 7.95 -0.73
C GLU A 75 1.32 7.06 -1.74
N ALA A 76 2.49 7.52 -2.23
CA ALA A 76 3.25 6.75 -3.19
C ALA A 76 4.01 5.61 -2.49
N GLU A 77 3.70 4.36 -2.83
CA GLU A 77 4.17 3.19 -2.10
C GLU A 77 4.88 2.13 -2.97
N PRO A 78 5.85 1.39 -2.43
CA PRO A 78 6.36 0.18 -3.06
C PRO A 78 5.25 -0.87 -3.23
N LEU A 79 4.92 -1.19 -4.48
CA LEU A 79 3.99 -2.28 -4.80
C LEU A 79 4.77 -3.58 -4.95
N ILE A 80 4.38 -4.63 -4.22
CA ILE A 80 4.94 -5.97 -4.38
C ILE A 80 3.89 -6.89 -4.98
N ILE A 81 4.21 -7.51 -6.12
CA ILE A 81 3.34 -8.51 -6.76
C ILE A 81 4.04 -9.86 -6.72
N LYS A 82 3.37 -10.85 -6.14
CA LYS A 82 3.81 -12.24 -6.21
C LYS A 82 3.11 -12.95 -7.36
N HIS A 83 3.87 -13.36 -8.37
CA HIS A 83 3.34 -14.06 -9.54
C HIS A 83 4.35 -15.09 -10.05
N ASP A 84 3.89 -16.32 -10.33
CA ASP A 84 4.71 -17.45 -10.82
C ASP A 84 5.99 -17.70 -10.01
N GLY A 85 5.87 -17.66 -8.69
CA GLY A 85 6.99 -17.88 -7.76
C GLY A 85 8.01 -16.74 -7.71
N LYS A 86 7.78 -15.65 -8.45
CA LYS A 86 8.61 -14.45 -8.45
C LYS A 86 7.94 -13.33 -7.66
N LEU A 87 8.78 -12.43 -7.14
CA LEU A 87 8.35 -11.15 -6.58
C LEU A 87 8.75 -10.05 -7.55
N TRP A 88 7.77 -9.24 -7.93
CA TRP A 88 7.93 -8.06 -8.75
C TRP A 88 7.81 -6.83 -7.85
N LEU A 89 8.66 -5.85 -8.08
CA LEU A 89 8.62 -4.55 -7.41
C LEU A 89 8.13 -3.51 -8.40
N GLY A 90 7.12 -2.76 -8.00
CA GLY A 90 6.57 -1.63 -8.74
C GLY A 90 6.28 -0.45 -7.82
N LEU A 91 5.50 0.49 -8.34
CA LEU A 91 5.04 1.67 -7.64
C LEU A 91 3.51 1.68 -7.69
N GLY A 92 2.89 1.92 -6.53
CA GLY A 92 1.44 2.12 -6.39
C GLY A 92 1.14 3.41 -5.64
N SER A 93 -0.15 3.70 -5.50
CA SER A 93 -0.66 4.66 -4.52
C SER A 93 -1.88 4.10 -3.85
N ASP A 94 -1.93 4.16 -2.53
CA ASP A 94 -3.16 3.97 -1.75
C ASP A 94 -3.80 5.31 -1.35
#